data_AF-A0A850BUX7-F1
#
_entry.id   AF-A0A850BUX7-F1
#
_cell.length_a   1.000
_cell.length_b   1.000
_cell.length_c   1.000
_cell.angle_alpha   90.00
_cell.angle_beta   90.00
_cell.angle_gamma   90.00
#
_symmetry.space_group_name_H-M   'P 1'
#
loop_
_entity.id
_entity.type
_entity.pdbx_description
1 polymer ?
#
loop_
_entity_poly.entity_id
_entity_poly.type
_entity_poly.pdbx_seq_one_letter_code
_entity_poly.pdbx_strand_id
1 'polypeptide(L)'
;MSVLVSSIKSRSRRTSTDPGAPQPLPSALRRIFSSATVLFLGCSLNTDRTLRVFRHVVGQPALPAHYAIIEAPADEGVLRARRRMLGEHRIVPIWYPSGRHEAVETFVRALAAARAS
;
A
#
# COMPACT_ATOMS: atom_id res chain seq x y z
N MET A 1 -3.69 14.99 6.56
CA MET A 1 -4.84 14.21 6.05
C MET A 1 -4.55 12.75 6.37
N SER A 2 -5.17 12.24 7.43
CA SER A 2 -4.82 10.93 8.03
C SER A 2 -5.72 9.85 7.43
N VAL A 3 -5.14 8.85 6.77
CA VAL A 3 -5.90 7.72 6.22
C VAL A 3 -6.08 6.68 7.32
N LEU A 4 -7.33 6.51 7.75
CA LEU A 4 -7.78 5.45 8.64
C LEU A 4 -7.81 4.13 7.87
N VAL A 5 -6.99 3.15 8.26
CA VAL A 5 -7.05 1.79 7.71
C VAL A 5 -7.97 0.96 8.60
N SER A 6 -9.19 0.70 8.14
CA SER A 6 -10.11 -0.26 8.79
C SER A 6 -9.64 -1.69 8.54
N SER A 7 -9.07 -2.31 9.56
CA SER A 7 -8.69 -3.73 9.54
C SER A 7 -9.86 -4.58 10.05
N ILE A 8 -10.34 -5.50 9.20
CA ILE A 8 -11.35 -6.51 9.54
C ILE A 8 -10.79 -7.43 10.63
N LYS A 9 -11.55 -7.57 11.72
CA LYS A 9 -11.11 -8.12 13.00
C LYS A 9 -11.51 -9.60 13.09
N SER A 10 -10.56 -10.53 12.95
CA SER A 10 -10.68 -11.88 13.52
C SER A 10 -9.85 -11.96 14.80
N ARG A 11 -10.46 -12.54 15.84
CA ARG A 11 -10.08 -12.40 17.25
C ARG A 11 -9.24 -13.61 17.67
N SER A 12 -7.98 -13.42 18.12
CA SER A 12 -7.39 -14.32 19.13
C SER A 12 -6.12 -13.78 19.80
N ARG A 13 -6.15 -13.83 21.14
CA ARG A 13 -5.10 -13.68 22.18
C ARG A 13 -4.36 -12.34 22.33
N ARG A 14 -4.72 -11.67 23.44
CA ARG A 14 -4.01 -10.56 24.10
C ARG A 14 -2.73 -11.08 24.76
N THR A 15 -1.60 -10.40 24.52
CA THR A 15 -0.53 -10.26 25.51
C THR A 15 -0.53 -8.82 25.99
N SER A 16 -0.34 -8.63 27.29
CA SER A 16 -0.43 -7.36 27.99
C SER A 16 0.62 -6.38 27.51
N THR A 17 0.19 -5.23 26.99
CA THR A 17 1.03 -4.05 26.82
C THR A 17 0.17 -2.84 27.16
N ASP A 18 0.76 -1.93 27.93
CA ASP A 18 0.19 -0.67 28.39
C ASP A 18 -0.74 0.02 27.35
N PRO A 19 -2.02 0.29 27.66
CA PRO A 19 -2.99 0.84 26.71
C PRO A 19 -2.73 2.31 26.31
N GLY A 20 -1.71 2.98 26.87
CA GLY A 20 -1.40 4.38 26.57
C GLY A 20 -0.13 4.63 25.74
N ALA A 21 0.71 3.63 25.50
CA ALA A 21 1.98 3.84 24.80
C ALA A 21 1.78 3.80 23.27
N PRO A 22 2.07 4.87 22.51
CA PRO A 22 2.05 4.80 21.06
C PRO A 22 3.09 3.77 20.65
N GLN A 23 2.64 2.61 20.14
CA GLN A 23 3.55 1.71 19.45
C GLN A 23 4.25 2.57 18.39
N PRO A 24 5.59 2.54 18.31
CA PRO A 24 6.27 3.37 17.35
C PRO A 24 5.72 2.94 15.99
N LEU A 25 5.01 3.84 15.32
CA LEU A 25 4.37 3.66 14.01
C LEU A 25 5.13 2.69 13.05
N PRO A 26 6.49 2.67 13.03
CA PRO A 26 7.26 1.68 12.28
C PRO A 26 6.96 0.20 12.59
N SER A 27 6.76 -0.23 13.84
CA SER A 27 6.58 -1.66 14.17
C SER A 27 5.26 -2.22 13.66
N ALA A 28 4.17 -1.45 13.80
CA ALA A 28 2.86 -1.80 13.28
C ALA A 28 2.86 -1.87 11.74
N LEU A 29 3.48 -0.87 11.09
CA LEU A 29 3.63 -0.86 9.63
C LEU A 29 4.47 -2.04 9.12
N ARG A 30 5.59 -2.35 9.80
CA ARG A 30 6.40 -3.55 9.48
C ARG A 30 5.55 -4.81 9.51
N ARG A 31 4.77 -5.02 10.58
CA ARG A 31 3.89 -6.18 10.72
C ARG A 31 2.85 -6.26 9.59
N ILE A 32 2.20 -5.15 9.26
CA ILE A 32 1.21 -5.11 8.17
C ILE A 32 1.84 -5.49 6.84
N PHE A 33 2.96 -4.85 6.48
CA PHE A 33 3.64 -5.12 5.22
C PHE A 33 4.22 -6.54 5.13
N SER A 34 4.57 -7.15 6.27
CA SER A 34 5.07 -8.53 6.30
C SER A 34 3.98 -9.60 6.25
N SER A 35 2.73 -9.27 6.61
CA SER A 35 1.67 -10.28 6.80
C SER A 35 0.42 -10.07 5.95
N ALA A 36 0.33 -8.96 5.22
CA ALA A 36 -0.81 -8.64 4.36
C ALA A 36 -0.37 -7.95 3.06
N THR A 37 -1.11 -8.23 1.99
CA THR A 37 -1.07 -7.41 0.78
C THR A 37 -1.73 -6.08 1.05
N VAL A 38 -1.09 -5.00 0.61
CA VAL A 38 -1.57 -3.61 0.79
C VAL A 38 -1.80 -2.99 -0.58
N LEU A 39 -2.91 -2.26 -0.70
CA LEU A 39 -3.22 -1.43 -1.86
C LEU A 39 -2.94 0.04 -1.51
N PHE A 40 -2.02 0.67 -2.24
CA PHE A 40 -1.73 2.09 -2.14
C PHE A 40 -2.64 2.89 -3.08
N LEU A 41 -3.31 3.91 -2.54
CA LEU A 41 -4.21 4.82 -3.26
C LEU A 41 -3.80 6.27 -2.97
N GLY A 42 -3.70 7.12 -4.00
CA GLY A 42 -3.46 8.56 -3.82
C GLY A 42 -2.15 8.95 -3.14
N CYS A 43 -1.20 8.02 -3.00
CA CYS A 43 0.11 8.28 -2.44
C CYS A 43 1.06 8.62 -3.60
N SER A 44 1.84 9.70 -3.49
CA SER A 44 2.83 10.07 -4.52
C SER A 44 3.84 8.93 -4.78
N LEU A 45 4.00 8.03 -3.79
CA LEU A 45 4.95 6.91 -3.75
C LEU A 45 6.40 7.33 -4.07
N ASN A 46 6.70 8.62 -3.92
CA ASN A 46 7.95 9.20 -4.38
C ASN A 46 8.95 9.34 -3.20
N THR A 47 8.47 9.70 -2.00
CA THR A 47 9.37 10.02 -0.88
C THR A 47 8.71 9.99 0.51
N ASP A 48 7.53 9.39 0.65
CA ASP A 48 6.79 9.41 1.91
C ASP A 48 7.47 8.61 3.02
N ARG A 49 7.30 9.06 4.28
CA ARG A 49 7.81 8.40 5.49
C ARG A 49 7.44 6.91 5.54
N THR A 50 6.27 6.56 5.01
CA THR A 50 5.76 5.19 4.89
C THR A 50 6.62 4.30 3.99
N LEU A 51 7.06 4.82 2.84
CA LEU A 51 7.94 4.08 1.92
C LEU A 51 9.32 3.82 2.53
N ARG A 52 9.84 4.74 3.36
CA ARG A 52 11.11 4.49 4.07
C ARG A 52 10.99 3.31 5.01
N VAL A 53 9.92 3.22 5.79
CA VAL A 53 9.67 2.05 6.67
C VAL A 53 9.52 0.78 5.83
N PHE A 54 8.77 0.87 4.74
CA PHE A 54 8.55 -0.23 3.81
C PHE A 54 9.86 -0.76 3.19
N ARG A 55 10.79 0.10 2.79
CA ARG A 55 12.12 -0.30 2.29
C ARG A 55 12.92 -1.17 3.27
N HIS A 56 12.73 -0.96 4.57
CA HIS A 56 13.37 -1.79 5.61
C HIS A 56 12.66 -3.13 5.86
N VAL A 57 11.52 -3.37 5.20
CA VAL A 57 10.75 -4.62 5.27
C VAL A 57 10.99 -5.47 4.03
N VAL A 58 10.98 -4.86 2.83
CA VAL A 58 11.02 -5.52 1.51
C VAL A 58 12.19 -6.50 1.30
N GLY A 59 13.28 -6.38 2.06
CA GLY A 59 14.43 -7.30 2.00
C GLY A 59 14.19 -8.71 2.56
N GLN A 60 13.02 -9.01 3.14
CA GLN A 60 12.74 -10.34 3.66
C GLN A 60 12.22 -11.30 2.58
N PRO A 61 12.74 -12.53 2.48
CA PRO A 61 12.19 -13.55 1.59
C PRO A 61 10.74 -13.88 1.99
N ALA A 62 9.91 -14.18 0.99
CA ALA A 62 8.47 -14.52 1.10
C ALA A 62 7.46 -13.37 1.31
N LEU A 63 7.84 -12.11 1.08
CA LEU A 63 6.86 -11.01 1.18
C LEU A 63 5.80 -11.05 0.07
N PRO A 64 4.52 -10.83 0.43
CA PRO A 64 3.44 -10.71 -0.55
C PRO A 64 3.70 -9.54 -1.49
N ALA A 65 3.21 -9.64 -2.73
CA ALA A 65 3.17 -8.49 -3.62
C ALA A 65 2.19 -7.44 -3.07
N HIS A 66 2.59 -6.17 -3.13
CA HIS A 66 1.71 -5.04 -2.84
C HIS A 66 1.25 -4.41 -4.15
N TYR A 67 0.17 -3.64 -4.12
CA TYR A 67 -0.42 -3.04 -5.31
C TYR A 67 -0.55 -1.53 -5.15
N ALA A 68 -0.52 -0.79 -6.25
CA ALA A 68 -0.80 0.64 -6.23
C ALA A 68 -1.65 1.03 -7.44
N ILE A 69 -2.75 1.75 -7.23
CA ILE A 69 -3.52 2.35 -8.33
C ILE A 69 -3.01 3.78 -8.52
N ILE A 70 -2.36 4.04 -9.65
CA ILE A 70 -1.67 5.30 -9.89
C ILE A 70 -1.81 5.75 -11.35
N GLU A 71 -1.71 7.06 -11.53
CA GLU A 71 -1.73 7.68 -12.86
C GLU A 71 -0.51 7.25 -13.67
N ALA A 72 -0.75 6.84 -14.92
CA ALA A 72 0.29 6.61 -15.91
C ALA A 72 0.91 7.95 -16.31
N PRO A 73 2.23 8.13 -16.12
CA PRO A 73 2.94 9.25 -16.74
C PRO A 73 2.70 9.25 -18.26
N ALA A 74 2.45 10.42 -18.83
CA ALA A 74 2.26 10.56 -20.29
C ALA A 74 3.54 10.23 -21.08
N ASP A 75 4.70 10.44 -20.47
CA ASP A 75 5.99 10.07 -21.05
C ASP A 75 6.33 8.60 -20.76
N GLU A 76 6.64 7.87 -21.82
CA GLU A 76 7.00 6.45 -21.79
C GLU A 76 8.31 6.18 -21.02
N GLY A 77 9.29 7.08 -21.10
CA GLY A 77 10.53 6.97 -20.33
C GLY A 77 10.27 7.08 -18.83
N VAL A 78 9.44 8.05 -18.43
CA VAL A 78 9.02 8.25 -17.04
C VAL A 78 8.17 7.08 -16.55
N LEU A 79 7.25 6.55 -17.38
CA LEU A 79 6.46 5.36 -17.06
C LEU A 79 7.37 4.15 -16.77
N ARG A 80 8.36 3.89 -17.63
CA ARG A 80 9.34 2.80 -17.44
C ARG A 80 10.17 2.99 -16.17
N ALA A 81 10.68 4.20 -15.93
CA ALA A 81 11.45 4.50 -14.72
C ALA A 81 10.61 4.30 -13.45
N ARG A 82 9.36 4.77 -13.45
CA ARG A 82 8.43 4.63 -12.33
C ARG A 82 8.06 3.17 -12.09
N ARG A 83 7.83 2.39 -13.14
CA ARG A 83 7.58 0.94 -13.04
C ARG A 83 8.76 0.21 -12.39
N ARG A 84 10.00 0.53 -12.79
CA ARG A 84 11.20 -0.06 -12.18
C ARG A 84 11.31 0.28 -10.70
N MET A 85 11.16 1.55 -10.34
CA MET A 85 11.20 2.03 -8.95
C MET A 85 10.16 1.30 -8.06
N LEU A 86 8.94 1.09 -8.56
CA LEU A 86 7.91 0.36 -7.83
C LEU A 86 8.22 -1.15 -7.72
N GLY A 87 8.82 -1.73 -8.77
CA GLY A 87 9.27 -3.11 -8.79
C GLY A 87 10.37 -3.42 -7.76
N GLU A 88 11.32 -2.50 -7.55
CA GLU A 88 12.34 -2.57 -6.48
C GLU A 88 11.71 -2.63 -5.08
N HIS A 89 10.44 -2.27 -4.97
CA HIS A 89 9.65 -2.24 -3.76
C HIS A 89 8.60 -3.36 -3.74
N ARG A 90 8.61 -4.31 -4.69
CA ARG A 90 7.56 -5.35 -4.81
C ARG A 90 6.14 -4.76 -4.87
N ILE A 91 6.03 -3.54 -5.40
CA ILE A 91 4.76 -2.86 -5.66
C ILE A 91 4.44 -3.06 -7.13
N VAL A 92 3.30 -3.69 -7.40
CA VAL A 92 2.75 -3.88 -8.74
C VAL A 92 1.82 -2.71 -9.05
N PRO A 93 2.17 -1.82 -9.99
CA PRO A 93 1.30 -0.72 -10.35
C PRO A 93 0.14 -1.19 -11.24
N ILE A 94 -1.05 -0.67 -10.93
CA ILE A 94 -2.27 -0.67 -11.74
C ILE A 94 -2.42 0.75 -12.27
N TRP A 95 -2.25 0.92 -13.57
CA TRP A 95 -2.19 2.22 -14.20
C TRP A 95 -3.57 2.69 -14.63
N TYR A 96 -3.90 3.96 -14.37
CA TYR A 96 -5.00 4.65 -15.04
C TYR A 96 -4.47 5.77 -15.94
N PRO A 97 -5.20 6.16 -17.01
CA PRO A 97 -4.70 7.18 -17.94
C PRO A 97 -4.50 8.55 -17.30
N SER A 98 -3.55 9.32 -17.83
CA SER A 98 -3.27 10.68 -17.35
C SER A 98 -4.53 11.57 -17.34
N GLY A 99 -4.71 12.31 -16.25
CA GLY A 99 -5.87 13.16 -15.98
C GLY A 99 -7.13 12.42 -15.52
N ARG A 100 -7.19 11.08 -15.66
CA ARG A 100 -8.41 10.27 -15.44
C ARG A 100 -8.55 9.77 -14.00
N HIS A 101 -8.54 10.69 -13.04
CA HIS A 101 -8.59 10.37 -11.60
C HIS A 101 -9.90 9.71 -11.17
N GLU A 102 -10.98 9.91 -11.94
CA GLU A 102 -12.27 9.23 -11.75
C GLU A 102 -12.15 7.70 -11.83
N ALA A 103 -11.14 7.18 -12.54
CA ALA A 103 -10.89 5.75 -12.63
C ALA A 103 -10.62 5.10 -11.27
N VAL A 104 -10.11 5.85 -10.28
CA VAL A 104 -9.89 5.36 -8.92
C VAL A 104 -11.20 4.90 -8.29
N GLU A 105 -12.30 5.65 -8.51
CA GLU A 105 -13.61 5.28 -8.01
C GLU A 105 -14.09 3.96 -8.61
N THR A 106 -13.89 3.76 -9.92
CA THR A 106 -14.22 2.51 -10.61
C THR A 106 -13.52 1.31 -9.98
N PHE A 107 -12.21 1.42 -9.70
CA PHE A 107 -11.47 0.35 -9.05
C PHE A 107 -11.96 0.06 -7.64
N VAL A 108 -12.22 1.10 -6.83
CA VAL A 108 -12.69 0.92 -5.45
C VAL A 108 -14.08 0.29 -5.43
N ARG A 109 -14.98 0.69 -6.33
CA ARG A 109 -16.30 0.06 -6.48
C ARG A 109 -16.20 -1.40 -6.88
N ALA A 110 -15.34 -1.73 -7.84
CA ALA A 110 -15.12 -3.11 -8.26
C ALA A 110 -14.59 -3.98 -7.11
N LEU A 111 -13.63 -3.46 -6.32
CA LEU A 111 -13.11 -4.15 -5.14
C LEU A 111 -14.18 -4.33 -4.06
N ALA A 112 -15.04 -3.34 -3.83
CA ALA A 112 -16.14 -3.45 -2.87
C ALA A 112 -17.15 -4.52 -3.30
N ALA A 113 -17.52 -4.56 -4.58
CA ALA A 113 -18.42 -5.57 -5.14
C ALA A 113 -17.84 -6.98 -5.04
N ALA A 114 -16.56 -7.17 -5.38
CA ALA A 114 -15.88 -8.46 -5.31
C ALA A 114 -15.74 -9.04 -3.89
N ARG A 115 -15.90 -8.22 -2.85
CA ARG A 115 -15.92 -8.69 -1.45
C ARG A 115 -17.30 -9.14 -0.98
N ALA A 116 -18.36 -8.78 -1.70
CA ALA A 116 -19.74 -9.11 -1.37
C ALA A 116 -20.21 -10.43 -2.02
N SER A 117 -19.40 -10.99 -2.91
CA SER A 117 -19.56 -12.28 -3.60
C SER A 117 -18.72 -13.37 -2.95
#